data_AF-A0A2W7MTX2-F1
#
_entry.id   AF-A0A2W7MTX2-F1
#
_cell.length_a   1.000
_cell.length_b   1.000
_cell.length_c   1.000
_cell.angle_alpha   90.00
_cell.angle_beta   90.00
_cell.angle_gamma   90.00
#
_symmetry.space_group_name_H-M   'P 1'
#
loop_
_entity.id
_entity.type
_entity.pdbx_description
1 polymer ?
#
loop_
_entity_poly.entity_id
_entity_poly.type
_entity_poly.pdbx_seq_one_letter_code
_entity_poly.pdbx_strand_id
1 'polypeptide(L)'
;MKVKGLSIITGFVAALLFTITLRFFKLFDFIKWDPIGYSDKLNILTSTKGIVKWILLFLFIWIICIILYYFSFIFMKMPVAISSLMVGIILAIAVEWLIMNDNTLIQLLKIVSIPFICIVTISLRFVMEAAIFHIQDHPLSK
;
A
#
# COMPACT_ATOMS: atom_id res chain seq x y z
N MET A 1 3.04 4.47 25.57
CA MET A 1 1.77 4.12 24.90
C MET A 1 1.47 4.95 23.63
N LYS A 2 2.11 6.11 23.39
CA LYS A 2 1.81 7.02 22.27
C LYS A 2 2.11 6.49 20.86
N VAL A 3 3.23 5.78 20.66
CA VAL A 3 3.68 5.36 19.31
C VAL A 3 2.78 4.27 18.70
N LYS A 4 2.30 3.34 19.54
CA LYS A 4 1.44 2.22 19.09
C LYS A 4 0.07 2.71 18.62
N GLY A 5 -0.50 3.70 19.30
CA GLY A 5 -1.79 4.28 18.89
C GLY A 5 -1.70 5.00 17.55
N LEU A 6 -0.62 5.74 17.32
CA LEU A 6 -0.44 6.49 16.08
C LEU A 6 -0.24 5.58 14.87
N SER A 7 0.62 4.56 14.97
CA SER A 7 0.83 3.62 13.85
C SER A 7 -0.46 2.90 13.45
N ILE A 8 -1.30 2.55 14.43
CA ILE A 8 -2.61 1.93 14.19
C ILE A 8 -3.55 2.88 13.45
N ILE A 9 -3.68 4.13 13.91
CA ILE A 9 -4.59 5.13 13.31
C ILE A 9 -4.11 5.56 11.93
N THR A 10 -2.83 5.90 11.78
CA THR A 10 -2.23 6.26 10.49
C THR A 10 -2.37 5.11 9.49
N GLY A 11 -2.06 3.88 9.91
CA GLY A 11 -2.25 2.71 9.06
C GLY A 11 -3.71 2.51 8.65
N PHE A 12 -4.65 2.74 9.56
CA PHE A 12 -6.08 2.57 9.31
C PHE A 12 -6.56 3.57 8.25
N VAL A 13 -6.21 4.85 8.41
CA VAL A 13 -6.58 5.92 7.47
C VAL A 13 -5.96 5.67 6.10
N ALA A 14 -4.67 5.31 6.06
CA ALA A 14 -3.97 4.98 4.82
C ALA A 14 -4.64 3.81 4.08
N ALA A 15 -4.91 2.71 4.79
CA ALA A 15 -5.55 1.54 4.20
C ALA A 15 -6.98 1.81 3.74
N LEU A 16 -7.73 2.64 4.48
CA LEU A 16 -9.09 3.00 4.13
C LEU A 16 -9.12 3.80 2.82
N LEU A 17 -8.32 4.86 2.75
CA LEU A 17 -8.21 5.70 1.55
C LEU A 17 -7.71 4.88 0.36
N PHE A 18 -6.65 4.10 0.54
CA PHE A 18 -6.11 3.25 -0.50
C PHE A 18 -7.13 2.24 -1.03
N THR A 19 -7.88 1.59 -0.13
CA THR A 19 -8.93 0.61 -0.53
C THR A 19 -10.08 1.28 -1.28
N ILE A 20 -10.51 2.47 -0.84
CA ILE A 20 -11.52 3.26 -1.55
C ILE A 20 -11.02 3.64 -2.95
N THR A 21 -9.77 4.09 -3.07
CA THR A 21 -9.16 4.44 -4.35
C THR A 21 -9.01 3.21 -5.26
N LEU A 22 -8.64 2.05 -4.74
CA LEU A 22 -8.62 0.81 -5.53
C LEU A 22 -10.00 0.44 -6.08
N ARG A 23 -11.05 0.64 -5.27
CA ARG A 23 -12.42 0.43 -5.72
C ARG A 23 -12.79 1.41 -6.83
N PHE A 24 -12.39 2.68 -6.69
CA PHE A 24 -12.55 3.68 -7.75
C PHE A 24 -11.79 3.28 -9.01
N PHE A 25 -10.53 2.86 -8.91
CA PHE A 25 -9.74 2.41 -10.06
C PHE A 25 -10.37 1.22 -10.78
N LYS A 26 -10.94 0.27 -10.04
CA LYS A 26 -11.71 -0.84 -10.62
C LYS A 26 -12.96 -0.35 -11.35
N LEU A 27 -13.68 0.63 -10.80
CA LEU A 27 -14.92 1.15 -11.41
C LEU A 27 -14.68 1.89 -12.74
N PHE A 28 -13.50 2.48 -12.93
CA PHE A 28 -13.13 3.24 -14.13
C PHE A 28 -12.08 2.54 -15.00
N ASP A 29 -11.82 1.25 -14.76
CA ASP A 29 -10.83 0.44 -15.51
C ASP A 29 -9.43 1.07 -15.59
N PHE A 30 -9.02 1.81 -14.54
CA PHE A 30 -7.70 2.43 -14.44
C PHE A 30 -6.57 1.45 -14.10
N ILE A 31 -6.94 0.25 -13.66
CA ILE A 31 -6.04 -0.87 -13.41
C ILE A 31 -6.53 -2.08 -14.21
N LYS A 32 -5.60 -2.86 -14.77
CA LYS A 32 -5.92 -4.02 -15.62
C LYS A 32 -6.27 -5.28 -14.84
N TRP A 33 -6.11 -5.26 -13.52
CA TRP A 33 -6.31 -6.40 -12.63
C TRP A 33 -7.42 -6.11 -11.61
N ASP A 34 -8.06 -7.17 -11.12
CA ASP A 34 -9.10 -7.06 -10.10
C ASP A 34 -8.50 -7.11 -8.68
N PRO A 35 -8.67 -6.05 -7.85
CA PRO A 35 -8.20 -6.04 -6.47
C PRO A 35 -8.70 -7.15 -5.57
N ILE A 36 -9.91 -7.68 -5.83
CA ILE A 36 -10.46 -8.81 -5.08
C ILE A 36 -10.25 -10.17 -5.75
N GLY A 37 -9.55 -10.20 -6.90
CA GLY A 37 -9.22 -11.41 -7.65
C GLY A 37 -8.22 -12.33 -6.96
N TYR A 38 -7.64 -11.93 -5.82
CA TYR A 38 -6.78 -12.79 -5.01
C TYR A 38 -7.49 -14.06 -4.54
N SER A 39 -8.80 -13.96 -4.29
CA SER A 39 -9.63 -15.08 -3.84
C SER A 39 -9.68 -16.23 -4.86
N ASP A 40 -9.80 -15.88 -6.13
CA ASP A 40 -9.86 -16.85 -7.22
C ASP A 40 -8.47 -17.43 -7.50
N LYS A 41 -7.41 -16.61 -7.43
CA LYS A 41 -6.02 -17.06 -7.61
C LYS A 41 -5.54 -18.01 -6.53
N LEU A 42 -5.94 -17.78 -5.28
CA LEU A 42 -5.54 -18.60 -4.14
C LEU A 42 -6.50 -19.78 -3.90
N ASN A 43 -7.61 -19.86 -4.63
CA ASN A 43 -8.72 -20.78 -4.36
C ASN A 43 -9.28 -20.66 -2.93
N ILE A 44 -9.23 -19.46 -2.34
CA ILE A 44 -9.73 -19.17 -1.00
C ILE A 44 -10.92 -18.21 -1.13
N LEU A 45 -12.01 -18.43 -0.39
CA LEU A 45 -13.17 -17.54 -0.37
C LEU A 45 -13.88 -17.37 -1.73
N THR A 46 -13.75 -18.34 -2.65
CA THR A 46 -14.32 -18.29 -4.01
C THR A 46 -15.84 -18.05 -4.02
N SER A 47 -16.60 -18.68 -3.12
CA SER A 47 -18.06 -18.51 -2.97
C SER A 47 -18.48 -17.33 -2.10
N THR A 48 -17.56 -16.48 -1.66
CA THR A 48 -17.85 -15.41 -0.69
C THR A 48 -18.31 -14.13 -1.40
N LYS A 49 -19.25 -13.39 -0.78
CA LYS A 49 -19.73 -12.10 -1.27
C LYS A 49 -18.56 -11.12 -1.49
N GLY A 50 -18.60 -10.38 -2.61
CA GLY A 50 -17.55 -9.43 -2.98
C GLY A 50 -17.22 -8.39 -1.90
N ILE A 51 -18.21 -7.95 -1.11
CA ILE A 51 -18.00 -7.01 0.01
C ILE A 51 -17.06 -7.59 1.08
N VAL A 52 -17.15 -8.88 1.38
CA VAL A 52 -16.28 -9.54 2.37
C VAL A 52 -14.85 -9.62 1.83
N LYS A 53 -14.68 -9.90 0.53
CA LYS A 53 -13.37 -9.90 -0.13
C LYS A 53 -12.69 -8.52 -0.01
N TRP A 54 -13.46 -7.44 -0.14
CA TRP A 54 -12.97 -6.06 0.07
C TRP A 54 -12.61 -5.76 1.53
N ILE A 55 -13.41 -6.22 2.49
CA ILE A 55 -13.10 -6.05 3.92
C ILE A 55 -11.80 -6.78 4.27
N LEU A 56 -11.61 -8.00 3.78
CA LEU A 56 -10.36 -8.74 3.98
C LEU A 56 -9.16 -8.07 3.32
N LEU A 57 -9.34 -7.55 2.09
CA LEU A 57 -8.30 -6.78 1.41
C LEU A 57 -7.92 -5.53 2.23
N PHE A 58 -8.91 -4.80 2.75
CA PHE A 58 -8.67 -3.65 3.64
C PHE A 58 -7.87 -4.05 4.87
N LEU A 59 -8.24 -5.13 5.57
CA LEU A 59 -7.52 -5.61 6.75
C LEU A 59 -6.07 -5.99 6.42
N PHE A 60 -5.85 -6.63 5.28
CA PHE A 60 -4.52 -6.98 4.81
C PHE A 60 -3.66 -5.73 4.53
N ILE A 61 -4.21 -4.77 3.78
CA ILE A 61 -3.52 -3.49 3.50
C ILE A 61 -3.23 -2.74 4.80
N TRP A 62 -4.16 -2.76 5.76
CA TRP A 62 -3.95 -2.11 7.06
C TRP A 62 -2.75 -2.66 7.81
N ILE A 63 -2.59 -3.99 7.85
CA ILE A 63 -1.41 -4.64 8.44
C ILE A 63 -0.14 -4.22 7.70
N ILE A 64 -0.17 -4.18 6.36
CA ILE A 64 0.98 -3.71 5.55
C ILE A 64 1.32 -2.25 5.89
N CYS A 65 0.35 -1.36 6.00
CA CYS A 65 0.59 0.04 6.34
C CYS A 65 1.24 0.19 7.73
N ILE A 66 0.86 -0.63 8.71
CA ILE A 66 1.51 -0.65 10.03
C ILE A 66 2.97 -1.11 9.91
N ILE A 67 3.25 -2.14 9.11
CA ILE A 67 4.63 -2.60 8.88
C ILE A 67 5.46 -1.50 8.19
N LEU A 68 4.91 -0.86 7.15
CA LEU A 68 5.55 0.24 6.44
C LEU A 68 5.81 1.45 7.35
N TYR A 69 4.91 1.73 8.30
CA TYR A 69 5.11 2.77 9.30
C TYR A 69 6.41 2.57 10.08
N TYR A 70 6.66 1.35 10.59
CA TYR A 70 7.90 1.07 11.31
C TYR A 70 9.11 0.98 10.37
N PHE A 71 8.93 0.46 9.16
CA PHE A 71 9.97 0.43 8.13
C PHE A 71 10.46 1.83 7.74
N SER A 72 9.57 2.83 7.82
CA SER A 72 9.87 4.25 7.53
C SER A 72 11.00 4.82 8.39
N PHE A 73 11.25 4.25 9.57
CA PHE A 73 12.33 4.68 10.45
C PHE A 73 13.72 4.50 9.86
N ILE A 74 13.88 3.58 8.90
CA ILE A 74 15.14 3.37 8.18
C ILE A 74 15.49 4.60 7.32
N PHE A 75 14.48 5.35 6.88
CA PHE A 75 14.63 6.49 5.96
C PHE A 75 14.66 7.85 6.67
N MET A 76 14.73 7.92 8.00
CA MET A 76 14.70 9.20 8.73
C MET A 76 15.73 10.24 8.29
N LYS A 77 16.88 9.78 7.79
CA LYS A 77 17.97 10.66 7.34
C LYS A 77 17.80 11.14 5.89
N MET A 78 16.82 10.60 5.16
CA MET A 78 16.55 10.95 3.77
C MET A 78 15.31 11.84 3.68
N PRO A 79 15.25 12.78 2.72
CA PRO A 79 14.03 13.52 2.44
C PRO A 79 12.88 12.55 2.14
N VAL A 80 11.75 12.74 2.85
CA VAL A 80 10.61 11.83 2.75
C VAL A 80 10.09 11.77 1.32
N ALA A 81 10.04 12.91 0.63
CA ALA A 81 9.60 12.98 -0.77
C ALA A 81 10.40 12.06 -1.72
N ILE A 82 11.73 11.97 -1.55
CA ILE A 82 12.60 11.15 -2.40
C ILE A 82 12.45 9.68 -2.04
N SER A 83 12.54 9.37 -0.74
CA SER A 83 12.45 7.99 -0.25
C SER A 83 11.08 7.36 -0.52
N SER A 84 9.98 8.09 -0.29
CA SER A 84 8.63 7.61 -0.60
C SER A 84 8.41 7.39 -2.09
N LEU A 85 9.00 8.23 -2.95
CA LEU A 85 8.90 8.06 -4.40
C LEU A 85 9.66 6.83 -4.87
N MET A 86 10.92 6.67 -4.44
CA MET A 86 11.72 5.51 -4.81
C MET A 86 11.09 4.20 -4.31
N VAL A 87 10.77 4.12 -3.02
CA VAL A 87 10.19 2.91 -2.42
C VAL A 87 8.78 2.67 -2.95
N GLY A 88 7.99 3.72 -3.18
CA GLY A 88 6.63 3.63 -3.71
C GLY A 88 6.58 3.05 -5.11
N ILE A 89 7.45 3.52 -6.01
CA ILE A 89 7.58 2.96 -7.37
C ILE A 89 7.99 1.50 -7.33
N ILE A 90 9.01 1.16 -6.53
CA ILE A 90 9.49 -0.23 -6.39
C ILE A 90 8.36 -1.13 -5.87
N LEU A 91 7.65 -0.68 -4.83
CA LEU A 91 6.56 -1.43 -4.22
C LEU A 91 5.39 -1.63 -5.20
N ALA A 92 5.00 -0.59 -5.93
CA ALA A 92 3.92 -0.66 -6.91
C ALA A 92 4.24 -1.65 -8.03
N ILE A 93 5.45 -1.56 -8.61
CA ILE A 93 5.91 -2.48 -9.66
C ILE A 93 5.96 -3.91 -9.13
N ALA A 94 6.51 -4.13 -7.93
CA ALA A 94 6.59 -5.45 -7.32
C ALA A 94 5.20 -6.06 -7.09
N VAL A 95 4.24 -5.26 -6.59
CA VAL A 95 2.86 -5.71 -6.37
C VAL A 95 2.17 -6.03 -7.69
N GLU A 96 2.25 -5.16 -8.70
CA GLU A 96 1.66 -5.46 -10.00
C GLU A 96 2.28 -6.69 -10.65
N TRP A 97 3.59 -6.89 -10.51
CA TRP A 97 4.26 -8.08 -11.03
C TRP A 97 3.74 -9.36 -10.39
N LEU A 98 3.63 -9.38 -9.06
CA LEU A 98 3.10 -10.52 -8.30
C LEU A 98 1.64 -10.81 -8.65
N ILE A 99 0.86 -9.77 -8.93
CA ILE A 99 -0.53 -9.94 -9.32
C ILE A 99 -0.62 -10.44 -10.75
N MET A 100 0.01 -9.79 -11.72
CA MET A 100 -0.19 -10.10 -13.14
C MET A 100 0.50 -11.41 -13.55
N ASN A 101 1.50 -11.88 -12.78
CA ASN A 101 2.25 -13.10 -13.05
C ASN A 101 2.85 -13.11 -14.49
N ASP A 102 3.28 -11.93 -14.95
CA ASP A 102 3.90 -11.80 -16.27
C ASP A 102 5.30 -12.42 -16.26
N ASN A 103 5.60 -13.17 -17.33
CA ASN A 103 6.85 -13.92 -17.47
C ASN A 103 8.11 -13.03 -17.49
N THR A 104 7.99 -11.72 -17.78
CA THR A 104 9.15 -10.82 -17.85
C THR A 104 8.84 -9.39 -17.36
N LEU A 105 9.80 -8.79 -16.64
CA LEU A 105 9.72 -7.39 -16.17
C LEU A 105 9.54 -6.38 -17.31
N ILE A 106 10.07 -6.66 -18.50
CA ILE A 106 9.96 -5.77 -19.67
C ILE A 106 8.52 -5.68 -20.18
N GLN A 107 7.78 -6.79 -20.15
CA GLN A 107 6.37 -6.78 -20.52
C GLN A 107 5.52 -6.05 -19.48
N LEU A 108 5.83 -6.24 -18.20
CA LEU A 108 5.19 -5.55 -17.09
C LEU A 108 5.31 -4.02 -17.21
N LEU A 109 6.50 -3.49 -17.52
CA LEU A 109 6.71 -2.04 -17.64
C LEU A 109 5.84 -1.39 -18.74
N LYS A 110 5.40 -2.15 -19.74
CA LYS A 110 4.51 -1.66 -20.81
C LYS A 110 3.04 -1.60 -20.38
N ILE A 111 2.68 -2.31 -19.32
CA ILE A 111 1.29 -2.46 -18.88
C ILE A 111 1.06 -1.98 -17.44
N VAL A 112 2.11 -1.49 -16.79
CA VAL A 112 2.11 -0.95 -15.43
C VAL A 112 1.08 0.17 -15.32
N SER A 113 0.30 0.16 -14.26
CA SER A 113 -0.79 1.11 -14.08
C SER A 113 -0.24 2.37 -13.40
N ILE A 114 -0.02 3.45 -14.16
CA ILE A 114 0.43 4.74 -13.62
C ILE A 114 -0.46 5.22 -12.45
N PRO A 115 -1.81 5.14 -12.52
CA PRO A 115 -2.67 5.52 -11.40
C PRO A 115 -2.37 4.70 -10.13
N PHE A 116 -2.07 3.41 -10.27
CA PHE A 116 -1.70 2.54 -9.16
C PHE A 116 -0.36 2.95 -8.53
N ILE A 117 0.66 3.22 -9.34
CA ILE A 117 1.95 3.72 -8.86
C ILE A 117 1.76 5.03 -8.06
N CYS A 118 0.93 5.94 -8.57
CA CYS A 118 0.64 7.20 -7.91
C CYS A 118 0.00 6.99 -6.52
N ILE A 119 -1.05 6.17 -6.41
CA ILE A 119 -1.73 5.98 -5.13
C ILE A 119 -0.85 5.23 -4.11
N VAL A 120 -0.03 4.26 -4.55
CA VAL A 120 0.96 3.59 -3.69
C VAL A 120 1.96 4.59 -3.16
N THR A 121 2.51 5.44 -4.03
CA THR A 121 3.50 6.45 -3.66
C THR A 121 2.93 7.50 -2.70
N ILE A 122 1.72 8.01 -2.97
CA ILE A 122 1.05 8.99 -2.11
C ILE A 122 0.74 8.38 -0.74
N SER A 123 0.23 7.14 -0.71
CA SER A 123 -0.11 6.46 0.55
C SER A 123 1.13 6.15 1.37
N LEU A 124 2.21 5.71 0.72
CA LEU A 124 3.49 5.49 1.37
C LEU A 124 4.06 6.80 1.92
N ARG A 125 4.00 7.88 1.15
CA ARG A 125 4.44 9.20 1.60
C ARG A 125 3.70 9.64 2.85
N PHE A 126 2.37 9.52 2.87
CA PHE A 126 1.56 9.83 4.05
C PHE A 126 1.99 9.03 5.29
N VAL A 127 2.20 7.71 5.12
CA VAL A 127 2.67 6.84 6.22
C VAL A 127 4.07 7.23 6.70
N MET A 128 5.00 7.50 5.77
CA MET A 128 6.38 7.87 6.08
C MET A 128 6.46 9.23 6.77
N GLU A 129 5.73 10.24 6.28
CA GLU A 129 5.70 11.57 6.91
C GLU A 129 5.15 11.49 8.33
N ALA A 130 4.03 10.78 8.54
CA ALA A 130 3.48 10.59 9.88
C ALA A 130 4.47 9.86 10.82
N ALA A 131 5.15 8.83 10.33
CA ALA A 131 6.11 8.06 11.11
C ALA A 131 7.36 8.87 11.49
N ILE A 132 7.96 9.55 10.53
CA ILE A 132 9.21 10.30 10.70
C ILE A 132 8.97 11.59 11.49
N PHE A 133 7.85 12.28 11.27
CA PHE A 133 7.52 13.46 12.07
C PHE A 133 7.32 13.11 13.55
N HIS A 134 6.55 12.05 13.84
CA HIS A 134 6.29 11.63 15.21
C HIS A 134 7.56 11.26 15.97
N ILE A 135 8.50 10.56 15.34
CA ILE A 135 9.71 10.11 16.01
C ILE A 135 10.79 11.20 16.13
N GLN A 136 10.73 12.25 15.29
CA GLN A 136 11.53 13.47 15.48
C GLN A 136 11.02 14.27 16.69
N ASP A 137 9.70 14.39 16.85
CA ASP A 137 9.09 15.08 18.01
C ASP A 137 9.18 14.28 19.32
N HIS A 138 9.20 12.95 19.22
CA HIS A 138 9.26 12.03 20.35
C HIS A 138 10.35 10.96 20.11
N PRO A 139 11.63 11.32 20.25
CA PRO A 139 12.74 10.40 20.00
C PRO A 139 12.67 9.18 20.91
N LEU A 140 13.02 8.01 20.37
CA LEU A 140 13.00 6.72 21.08
C LEU A 140 13.99 6.65 22.26
N SER A 141 14.88 7.63 22.40
CA SER A 141 15.93 7.70 23.42
C SER A 141 15.52 8.45 24.70
N LYS A 142 14.22 8.47 25.04
CA LYS A 142 13.76 8.92 26.36
C LYS A 142 13.33 7.74 27.22
#